data_AF-A0A392RET1-F1
#
_entry.id   AF-A0A392RET1-F1
#
_cell.length_a   1.000
_cell.length_b   1.000
_cell.length_c   1.000
_cell.angle_alpha   90.00
_cell.angle_beta   90.00
_cell.angle_gamma   90.00
#
_symmetry.space_group_name_H-M   'P 1'
#
loop_
_entity.id
_entity.type
_entity.pdbx_description
1 polymer ?
#
loop_
_entity_poly.entity_id
_entity_poly.type
_entity_poly.pdbx_seq_one_letter_code
_entity_poly.pdbx_strand_id
1 'polypeptide(L)' 'MGSKWDIEKFTRSNDFGLWKVKMRAILIQQKCVETLTGESQMPAHLSAAEKAKMNDKAVSAVILCLGDNVLRD' A
#
# COMPACT_ATOMS: atom_id res chain seq x y z
N MET A 1 3.49 -15.25 -12.77
CA MET A 1 3.12 -15.82 -11.47
C MET A 1 2.78 -14.67 -10.54
N GLY A 2 1.50 -14.36 -10.37
CA GLY A 2 1.06 -13.31 -9.45
C GLY A 2 1.13 -13.83 -8.03
N SER A 3 2.12 -13.37 -7.25
CA SER A 3 2.14 -13.61 -5.82
C SER A 3 0.93 -12.89 -5.21
N LYS A 4 -0.15 -13.62 -4.98
CA LYS A 4 -1.32 -13.15 -4.24
C LYS A 4 -0.88 -13.04 -2.78
N TRP A 5 -0.60 -11.83 -2.34
CA TRP A 5 -0.30 -11.55 -0.94
C TRP A 5 -1.62 -11.59 -0.17
N ASP A 6 -1.99 -12.76 0.36
CA ASP A 6 -3.14 -12.88 1.26
C ASP A 6 -2.77 -12.30 2.64
N ILE A 7 -2.87 -10.98 2.76
CA ILE A 7 -2.96 -10.30 4.05
C ILE A 7 -4.42 -10.27 4.48
N GLU A 8 -4.65 -10.59 5.75
CA GLU A 8 -5.95 -10.37 6.38
C GLU A 8 -6.36 -8.91 6.24
N LYS A 9 -7.54 -8.68 5.67
CA LYS A 9 -8.09 -7.33 5.51
C LYS A 9 -8.17 -6.64 6.87
N PHE A 10 -7.79 -5.37 6.93
CA PHE A 10 -7.93 -4.59 8.14
C PHE A 10 -9.41 -4.41 8.46
N THR A 11 -9.79 -4.79 9.66
CA THR A 11 -11.07 -4.43 10.25
C THR A 11 -10.84 -3.61 11.51
N ARG A 12 -11.86 -2.92 12.00
CA ARG A 12 -11.77 -2.16 13.27
C ARG A 12 -11.50 -3.06 14.50
N SER A 13 -11.58 -4.38 14.36
CA SER A 13 -11.33 -5.36 15.42
C SER A 13 -9.90 -5.91 15.41
N ASN A 14 -9.15 -5.69 14.33
CA ASN A 14 -7.81 -6.23 14.17
C ASN A 14 -6.76 -5.29 14.76
N ASP A 15 -5.61 -5.85 15.15
CA ASP A 15 -4.47 -5.04 15.56
C ASP A 15 -3.94 -4.22 14.37
N PHE A 16 -4.18 -2.90 14.43
CA PHE A 16 -3.75 -1.97 13.40
C PHE A 16 -2.23 -1.88 13.26
N GLY A 17 -1.48 -2.05 14.36
CA GLY A 17 -0.02 -2.04 14.35
C GLY A 17 0.54 -3.20 13.54
N LEU A 18 0.05 -4.42 13.79
CA LEU A 18 0.41 -5.62 13.06
C LEU A 18 -0.01 -5.53 11.59
N TRP A 19 -1.23 -5.05 11.32
CA TRP A 19 -1.69 -4.85 9.95
C TRP A 19 -0.80 -3.87 9.19
N LYS A 20 -0.42 -2.74 9.81
CA LYS A 20 0.48 -1.74 9.21
C LYS A 20 1.85 -2.34 8.87
N VAL A 21 2.42 -3.16 9.75
CA VAL A 21 3.70 -3.84 9.48
C VAL A 21 3.58 -4.78 8.27
N LYS A 22 2.52 -5.59 8.20
CA LYS A 22 2.28 -6.49 7.07
C LYS A 22 2.03 -5.71 5.77
N MET A 23 1.23 -4.64 5.80
CA MET A 23 0.98 -3.76 4.67
C MET A 23 2.28 -3.13 4.12
N ARG A 24 3.17 -2.67 5.02
CA ARG A 24 4.47 -2.15 4.61
C ARG A 24 5.31 -3.20 3.88
N ALA A 25 5.26 -4.46 4.31
CA ALA A 25 5.96 -5.56 3.63
C ALA A 25 5.44 -5.78 2.19
N ILE A 26 4.12 -5.73 1.96
CA ILE A 26 3.55 -5.77 0.60
C ILE A 26 4.05 -4.61 -0.23
N LEU A 27 4.00 -3.38 0.30
CA LEU A 27 4.39 -2.19 -0.46
C LEU A 27 5.88 -2.22 -0.81
N ILE A 28 6.75 -2.73 0.07
CA ILE A 28 8.17 -2.98 -0.25
C ILE A 28 8.28 -3.96 -1.42
N GLN A 29 7.55 -5.06 -1.36
CA GLN A 29 7.60 -6.10 -2.39
C GLN A 29 7.05 -5.66 -3.74
N GLN A 30 6.04 -4.78 -3.74
CA GLN A 30 5.48 -4.18 -4.94
C GLN A 30 6.31 -3.00 -5.48
N LYS A 31 7.43 -2.67 -4.82
CA LYS A 31 8.29 -1.51 -5.07
C LYS A 31 7.53 -0.18 -4.98
N CYS A 32 6.59 -0.10 -4.05
CA CYS A 32 5.74 1.07 -3.82
C CYS A 32 5.99 1.70 -2.44
N VAL A 33 6.89 1.16 -1.62
CA VAL A 33 7.14 1.68 -0.26
C VAL A 33 7.60 3.14 -0.25
N GLU A 34 8.30 3.59 -1.29
CA GLU A 34 8.82 4.96 -1.41
C GLU A 34 7.68 6.00 -1.51
N THR A 35 6.49 5.57 -1.93
CA THR A 35 5.28 6.42 -1.94
C THR A 35 4.82 6.78 -0.52
N LEU A 36 5.11 5.94 0.48
CA LEU A 36 4.74 6.21 1.87
C LEU A 36 5.60 7.31 2.50
N THR A 37 6.81 7.53 1.98
CA THR A 37 7.75 8.57 2.43
C THR A 37 7.52 9.92 1.76
N GLY A 38 6.58 10.00 0.80
CA GLY A 38 6.21 11.21 0.08
C GLY A 38 7.03 11.44 -1.20
N GLU A 39 6.45 12.16 -2.16
CA GLU A 39 7.04 12.40 -3.51
C GLU A 39 8.42 13.06 -3.49
N SER A 40 8.71 13.83 -2.43
CA SER A 40 9.99 14.52 -2.20
C SER A 40 11.13 13.57 -1.83
N GLN A 41 10.81 12.39 -1.31
CA GLN A 41 11.78 11.34 -0.98
C GLN A 41 11.84 10.23 -2.04
N MET A 42 10.96 10.29 -3.05
CA MET A 42 11.00 9.37 -4.17
C MET A 42 12.20 9.68 -5.08
N PRO A 43 12.80 8.67 -5.72
CA PRO A 43 13.95 8.87 -6.58
C PRO A 43 13.73 9.93 -7.66
N ALA A 44 14.68 10.86 -7.80
CA ALA A 44 14.59 11.96 -8.77
C ALA A 44 14.64 11.50 -10.23
N HIS A 45 15.08 10.26 -10.48
CA HIS A 45 15.11 9.67 -11.82
C HIS A 45 13.72 9.24 -12.32
N LEU A 46 12.72 9.13 -11.44
CA LEU A 46 11.35 8.78 -11.83
C LEU A 46 10.64 10.02 -12.38
N SER A 47 10.02 9.86 -13.55
CA SER A 47 9.13 10.88 -14.11
C SER A 47 7.89 11.09 -13.23
N ALA A 48 7.25 12.25 -13.35
CA ALA A 48 6.00 12.54 -12.63
C ALA A 48 4.91 11.48 -12.90
N ALA A 49 4.84 10.97 -14.14
CA ALA A 49 3.90 9.91 -14.51
C ALA A 49 4.20 8.57 -13.81
N GLU A 50 5.48 8.21 -13.67
CA GLU A 50 5.88 7.01 -12.92
C GLU A 50 5.58 7.14 -11.43
N LYS A 51 5.86 8.32 -10.84
CA LYS A 51 5.52 8.60 -9.45
C LYS A 51 4.02 8.48 -9.19
N ALA A 52 3.20 9.10 -10.04
CA ALA A 52 1.74 9.00 -9.97
C ALA A 52 1.25 7.55 -10.09
N LYS A 53 1.76 6.79 -11.07
CA LYS A 53 1.40 5.37 -11.25
C LYS A 53 1.77 4.52 -10.03
N MET A 54 2.91 4.80 -9.40
CA MET A 54 3.36 4.09 -8.21
C MET A 54 2.48 4.42 -7.00
N ASN A 55 2.06 5.68 -6.88
CA ASN A 55 1.12 6.13 -5.87
C ASN A 55 -0.25 5.46 -6.03
N ASP A 56 -0.81 5.45 -7.25
CA ASP A 56 -2.09 4.78 -7.55
C ASP A 56 -2.06 3.29 -7.20
N LYS A 57 -0.93 2.64 -7.48
CA LYS A 57 -0.72 1.23 -7.14
C LYS A 57 -0.65 1.02 -5.62
N ALA A 58 0.05 1.90 -4.89
CA ALA A 58 0.11 1.84 -3.44
C ALA A 58 -1.27 2.03 -2.81
N VAL A 59 -2.02 3.03 -3.27
CA VAL A 59 -3.39 3.32 -2.83
C VAL A 59 -4.31 2.14 -3.10
N SER A 60 -4.25 1.58 -4.32
CA SER A 60 -5.04 0.41 -4.69
C SER A 60 -4.73 -0.79 -3.80
N ALA A 61 -3.45 -1.06 -3.52
CA ALA A 61 -3.05 -2.15 -2.62
C ALA A 61 -3.57 -1.93 -1.20
N VAL A 62 -3.51 -0.68 -0.69
CA VAL A 62 -4.06 -0.32 0.61
C VAL A 62 -5.56 -0.62 0.67
N ILE A 63 -6.32 -0.08 -0.28
CA ILE A 63 -7.79 -0.26 -0.35
C ILE A 63 -8.17 -1.74 -0.43
N LEU A 64 -7.46 -2.54 -1.23
CA LEU A 64 -7.75 -3.98 -1.39
C LEU A 64 -7.52 -4.77 -0.10
N CYS A 65 -6.67 -4.29 0.81
CA CYS A 65 -6.44 -4.89 2.12
C CYS A 65 -7.24 -4.22 3.24
N LEU A 66 -8.17 -3.31 2.94
CA LEU A 66 -9.14 -2.81 3.91
C LEU A 66 -10.42 -3.67 3.85
N GLY A 67 -11.04 -3.88 5.01
CA GLY A 67 -12.34 -4.51 5.12
C GLY A 67 -13.46 -3.59 4.64
N ASP A 68 -14.52 -4.17 4.08
CA ASP A 68 -15.67 -3.40 3.57
C ASP A 68 -16.35 -2.55 4.66
N ASN A 69 -16.24 -2.97 5.92
CA ASN A 69 -16.70 -2.24 7.11
C ASN A 69 -15.84 -1.02 7.47
N VAL A 70 -14.63 -0.93 6.92
CA VAL A 70 -13.74 0.23 7.03
C VAL A 70 -13.88 1.14 5.82
N LEU A 71 -14.26 0.58 4.65
CA LEU A 71 -14.44 1.32 3.40
C LEU A 71 -15.81 2.00 3.25
N ARG A 72 -16.83 1.53 3.97
CA ARG A 72 -18.13 2.21 4.06
C ARG A 72 -18.07 3.22 5.20
N ASP A 73 -18.32 4.49 4.89
CA ASP A 73 -18.64 5.53 5.88
C ASP A 73 -19.87 5.12 6.73
#